data_AF-A0A5R9BFU6-F1
#
_entry.id   AF-A0A5R9BFU6-F1
#
_cell.length_a   1.000
_cell.length_b   1.000
_cell.length_c   1.000
_cell.angle_alpha   90.00
_cell.angle_beta   90.00
_cell.angle_gamma   90.00
#
_symmetry.space_group_name_H-M   'P 1'
#
loop_
_entity.id
_entity.type
_entity.pdbx_description
1 polymer ?
#
loop_
_entity_poly.entity_id
_entity_poly.type
_entity_poly.pdbx_seq_one_letter_code
_entity_poly.pdbx_strand_id
1 'polypeptide(L)'
;MTSRKVKKYIKAQKKARRRALSEPQKAELGGTHLTDGAEPTPGGADADAPGSFHGAPRRSDRAGQAARAVAAVVGLSLITTAVASAGLELAGDDEERTVLLEPHAVAGPEVTQRLACPAVPGVPDSLSDQGVLDYADRDESVTTSTRAAVFAALNGEFPAANWFPLGDEGRGDAEPLITAGEREDDSEGPVVDRPLITGEFDAGQGLPLIQVEPLEGRSPSRAAVTAGGFSYSADSGLVTGMTAAMCQEPARSQWFLGPETGSGANSLLTLANPHDRDATAEVTTFDAEGDTGPLGTTTLLIPENSVRTVNLTGLVESDAEVAVHVQASGAPVAGQLQSARSSGGTGLGVELLAALPGPQQQHAALGVPAGADEDPQMWFYVPGEDAVTVELQVFGPDGQVETDTPGVFTLEPGRVSVAGLHGLSAGTYDVALTSDQPMLAAVRSAGDGEPVTTEVETEPEFDPITGEELEAETQVEETDPIPDFSWSTGEEPLEAGSGAILDSDYETELRFLAPQGDQQAQVTYRLFDSQGERTEDLVEEIDPGASAVVTYEELVDHAQSAGLEDIVAVVLASAEGEVYGGAFARDEAGGFTSTVLTPISPSAQYVPLRIEP
;
A
#
# COMPACT_ATOMS: atom_id res chain seq x y z
N MET A 1 -0.39 -6.25 31.94
CA MET A 1 -0.75 -5.17 32.90
C MET A 1 -2.26 -5.18 33.22
N THR A 2 -2.74 -4.53 34.30
CA THR A 2 -4.16 -4.67 34.72
C THR A 2 -5.15 -3.95 33.78
N SER A 3 -6.12 -4.68 33.22
CA SER A 3 -7.29 -4.24 32.41
C SER A 3 -7.97 -2.91 32.81
N ARG A 4 -7.82 -2.45 34.06
CA ARG A 4 -8.38 -1.17 34.53
C ARG A 4 -7.70 0.07 33.95
N LYS A 5 -6.39 0.05 33.67
CA LYS A 5 -5.68 1.23 33.11
C LYS A 5 -6.12 1.47 31.67
N VAL A 6 -6.05 0.44 30.83
CA VAL A 6 -6.54 0.46 29.44
C VAL A 6 -8.00 0.93 29.36
N LYS A 7 -8.90 0.40 30.20
CA LYS A 7 -10.30 0.86 30.25
C LYS A 7 -10.44 2.35 30.62
N LYS A 8 -9.55 2.89 31.45
CA LYS A 8 -9.54 4.31 31.83
C LYS A 8 -9.02 5.17 30.68
N TYR A 9 -7.99 4.70 29.97
CA TYR A 9 -7.43 5.34 28.77
C TYR A 9 -8.47 5.41 27.64
N ILE A 10 -9.08 4.29 27.26
CA ILE A 10 -10.17 4.24 26.26
C ILE A 10 -11.31 5.20 26.64
N LYS A 11 -11.67 5.27 27.94
CA LYS A 11 -12.70 6.21 28.41
C LYS A 11 -12.26 7.67 28.31
N ALA A 12 -10.97 7.95 28.49
CA ALA A 12 -10.40 9.28 28.32
C ALA A 12 -10.41 9.69 26.85
N GLN A 13 -10.00 8.80 25.93
CA GLN A 13 -10.09 9.01 24.48
C GLN A 13 -11.52 9.27 24.03
N LYS A 14 -12.49 8.41 24.41
CA LYS A 14 -13.92 8.63 24.11
C LYS A 14 -14.45 9.97 24.64
N LYS A 15 -13.90 10.47 25.75
CA LYS A 15 -14.26 11.78 26.30
C LYS A 15 -13.58 12.93 25.56
N ALA A 16 -12.33 12.77 25.15
CA ALA A 16 -11.59 13.72 24.32
C ALA A 16 -12.25 13.87 22.95
N ARG A 17 -12.58 12.75 22.28
CA ARG A 17 -13.37 12.70 21.05
C ARG A 17 -14.67 13.49 21.15
N ARG A 18 -15.47 13.26 22.19
CA ARG A 18 -16.71 14.02 22.42
C ARG A 18 -16.50 15.51 22.63
N ARG A 19 -15.35 15.93 23.17
CA ARG A 19 -15.01 17.34 23.36
C ARG A 19 -14.60 17.99 22.05
N ALA A 20 -13.69 17.37 21.31
CA ALA A 20 -13.24 17.84 20.01
C ALA A 20 -14.41 18.02 19.04
N LEU A 21 -15.29 17.01 18.92
CA LEU A 21 -16.50 17.10 18.09
C LEU A 21 -17.53 18.16 18.55
N SER A 22 -17.41 18.66 19.79
CA SER A 22 -18.34 19.67 20.36
C SER A 22 -17.81 21.11 20.31
N GLU A 23 -16.52 21.30 20.06
CA GLU A 23 -15.89 22.61 19.95
C GLU A 23 -16.28 23.40 18.68
N PRO A 24 -16.39 22.80 17.47
CA PRO A 24 -16.86 23.55 16.30
C PRO A 24 -18.31 24.04 16.47
N GLN A 25 -19.18 23.27 17.15
CA GLN A 25 -20.56 23.71 17.45
C GLN A 25 -20.65 24.89 18.42
N LYS A 26 -19.67 25.10 19.29
CA LYS A 26 -19.67 26.25 20.23
C LYS A 26 -19.21 27.54 19.57
N ALA A 27 -18.37 27.47 18.54
CA ALA A 27 -17.94 28.65 17.79
C ALA A 27 -19.10 29.25 16.99
N GLU A 28 -19.98 28.43 16.41
CA GLU A 28 -21.18 28.91 15.69
C GLU A 28 -22.29 29.45 16.62
N LEU A 29 -22.40 28.93 17.84
CA LEU A 29 -23.46 29.34 18.80
C LEU A 29 -23.06 30.51 19.71
N GLY A 30 -21.81 30.97 19.69
CA GLY A 30 -21.29 32.06 20.53
C GLY A 30 -21.47 33.47 19.97
N GLY A 31 -21.89 33.61 18.71
CA GLY A 31 -22.02 34.89 18.02
C GLY A 31 -23.36 35.58 18.25
N THR A 32 -23.67 36.07 19.45
CA THR A 32 -24.63 37.19 19.64
C THR A 32 -24.54 37.79 21.05
N HIS A 33 -23.72 38.83 21.19
CA HIS A 33 -24.00 39.93 22.13
C HIS A 33 -23.15 41.15 21.75
N LEU A 34 -23.66 41.99 20.86
CA LEU A 34 -23.21 43.37 20.70
C LEU A 34 -24.33 44.30 21.16
N THR A 35 -23.99 45.11 22.15
CA THR A 35 -24.83 46.11 22.79
C THR A 35 -25.04 47.34 21.92
N ASP A 36 -26.29 47.83 21.93
CA ASP A 36 -26.77 49.09 21.38
C ASP A 36 -25.85 50.29 21.65
N GLY A 37 -25.62 51.09 20.60
CA GLY A 37 -25.02 52.42 20.66
C GLY A 37 -25.36 53.22 19.41
N ALA A 38 -26.44 54.00 19.47
CA ALA A 38 -26.96 54.82 18.40
C ALA A 38 -26.11 56.09 18.13
N GLU A 39 -25.69 56.26 16.87
CA GLU A 39 -25.63 57.41 15.93
C GLU A 39 -25.79 58.89 16.41
N PRO A 40 -25.39 59.94 15.62
CA PRO A 40 -25.27 59.97 14.14
C PRO A 40 -24.11 60.77 13.50
N THR A 41 -23.95 60.58 12.18
CA THR A 41 -23.19 61.45 11.24
C THR A 41 -24.13 61.89 10.10
N PRO A 42 -24.02 63.11 9.52
CA PRO A 42 -24.89 63.53 8.42
C PRO A 42 -24.20 63.59 7.04
N GLY A 43 -24.93 63.19 5.99
CA GLY A 43 -25.10 64.00 4.76
C GLY A 43 -24.53 63.51 3.40
N GLY A 44 -25.44 63.35 2.41
CA GLY A 44 -25.23 63.52 0.94
C GLY A 44 -25.30 62.23 0.10
N ALA A 45 -26.40 61.88 -0.60
CA ALA A 45 -26.89 62.33 -1.93
C ALA A 45 -25.95 61.92 -3.10
N ASP A 46 -26.34 61.38 -4.27
CA ASP A 46 -27.63 61.09 -4.94
C ASP A 46 -27.37 60.19 -6.20
N ALA A 47 -28.41 59.47 -6.65
CA ALA A 47 -28.76 58.98 -8.03
C ALA A 47 -27.71 58.20 -8.88
N ASP A 48 -27.99 57.12 -9.63
CA ASP A 48 -29.07 56.90 -10.59
C ASP A 48 -29.08 55.43 -11.10
N ALA A 49 -30.25 54.93 -11.54
CA ALA A 49 -30.46 53.67 -12.28
C ALA A 49 -30.75 54.03 -13.79
N PRO A 50 -31.02 53.14 -14.79
CA PRO A 50 -31.78 51.87 -14.72
C PRO A 50 -31.38 50.74 -15.71
N GLY A 51 -32.04 49.57 -15.62
CA GLY A 51 -32.05 48.58 -16.71
C GLY A 51 -32.56 47.17 -16.35
N SER A 52 -33.78 46.85 -16.79
CA SER A 52 -34.57 45.61 -16.66
C SER A 52 -33.97 44.36 -17.33
N PHE A 53 -34.36 43.14 -16.90
CA PHE A 53 -35.04 42.11 -17.76
C PHE A 53 -35.51 40.86 -16.96
N HIS A 54 -36.49 40.17 -17.54
CA HIS A 54 -37.42 39.15 -17.02
C HIS A 54 -36.86 37.73 -16.72
N GLY A 55 -37.60 36.97 -15.89
CA GLY A 55 -37.89 35.54 -16.17
C GLY A 55 -37.91 34.59 -14.97
N ALA A 56 -39.11 34.17 -14.51
CA ALA A 56 -39.32 33.04 -13.60
C ALA A 56 -39.33 31.69 -14.36
N PRO A 57 -39.27 30.53 -13.67
CA PRO A 57 -40.52 29.79 -13.48
C PRO A 57 -40.73 29.04 -12.14
N ARG A 58 -42.03 28.99 -11.82
CA ARG A 58 -42.91 28.14 -11.00
C ARG A 58 -42.42 26.79 -10.41
N ARG A 59 -42.77 26.64 -9.11
CA ARG A 59 -43.08 25.40 -8.36
C ARG A 59 -44.30 24.66 -8.93
N SER A 60 -44.30 23.32 -8.82
CA SER A 60 -45.52 22.51 -8.73
C SER A 60 -45.37 21.37 -7.73
N ASP A 61 -46.15 21.44 -6.65
CA ASP A 61 -46.42 20.35 -5.71
C ASP A 61 -47.44 19.37 -6.32
N ARG A 62 -47.26 18.05 -6.09
CA ARG A 62 -48.36 17.08 -6.01
C ARG A 62 -48.07 15.99 -4.98
N ALA A 63 -48.93 15.94 -3.98
CA ALA A 63 -49.12 14.84 -3.03
C ALA A 63 -50.21 13.87 -3.53
N GLY A 64 -50.19 12.61 -3.08
CA GLY A 64 -51.34 11.69 -3.24
C GLY A 64 -51.09 10.18 -2.99
N GLN A 65 -51.08 9.79 -1.71
CA GLN A 65 -51.69 8.59 -1.07
C GLN A 65 -51.79 7.20 -1.76
N ALA A 66 -51.18 6.20 -1.10
CA ALA A 66 -51.71 4.95 -0.51
C ALA A 66 -52.81 4.10 -1.21
N ALA A 67 -52.59 2.78 -1.32
CA ALA A 67 -53.34 1.74 -0.58
C ALA A 67 -52.85 0.30 -0.88
N ARG A 68 -52.84 -0.53 0.17
CA ARG A 68 -52.59 -1.98 0.20
C ARG A 68 -53.82 -2.77 -0.28
N ALA A 69 -53.61 -3.95 -0.85
CA ALA A 69 -54.62 -5.02 -0.88
C ALA A 69 -53.98 -6.40 -0.65
N VAL A 70 -54.47 -7.05 0.41
CA VAL A 70 -54.21 -8.43 0.82
C VAL A 70 -55.27 -9.33 0.17
N ALA A 71 -54.89 -10.51 -0.29
CA ALA A 71 -55.83 -11.62 -0.49
C ALA A 71 -55.19 -12.94 -0.07
N ALA A 72 -55.72 -13.50 1.02
CA ALA A 72 -55.45 -14.83 1.52
C ALA A 72 -56.46 -15.82 0.93
N VAL A 73 -56.02 -17.03 0.58
CA VAL A 73 -56.89 -18.21 0.45
C VAL A 73 -56.21 -19.42 1.10
N VAL A 74 -57.01 -20.12 1.89
CA VAL A 74 -56.71 -21.27 2.76
C VAL A 74 -57.16 -22.57 2.10
N GLY A 75 -56.43 -23.67 2.38
CA GLY A 75 -56.88 -25.08 2.24
C GLY A 75 -56.48 -25.73 0.91
N LEU A 76 -56.04 -26.98 0.82
CA LEU A 76 -56.33 -28.16 1.64
C LEU A 76 -55.22 -29.22 1.46
N SER A 77 -54.96 -29.99 2.51
CA SER A 77 -54.05 -31.14 2.57
C SER A 77 -54.57 -32.35 1.77
N LEU A 78 -53.69 -33.06 1.08
CA LEU A 78 -53.85 -34.49 0.76
C LEU A 78 -52.49 -35.19 0.78
N ILE A 79 -52.37 -36.16 1.69
CA ILE A 79 -51.30 -37.15 1.77
C ILE A 79 -51.73 -38.34 0.90
N THR A 80 -50.88 -38.78 -0.02
CA THR A 80 -50.92 -40.13 -0.59
C THR A 80 -49.51 -40.65 -0.83
N THR A 81 -49.22 -41.77 -0.19
CA THR A 81 -47.99 -42.58 -0.29
C THR A 81 -47.95 -43.46 -1.54
N ALA A 82 -46.78 -43.46 -2.20
CA ALA A 82 -46.07 -44.50 -2.96
C ALA A 82 -46.84 -45.56 -3.80
N VAL A 83 -46.51 -45.64 -5.10
CA VAL A 83 -46.28 -46.90 -5.84
C VAL A 83 -45.23 -46.65 -6.93
N ALA A 84 -44.22 -47.52 -7.01
CA ALA A 84 -43.23 -47.58 -8.08
C ALA A 84 -43.77 -48.27 -9.34
N SER A 85 -43.45 -47.77 -10.52
CA SER A 85 -43.46 -48.54 -11.77
C SER A 85 -42.51 -47.95 -12.79
N ALA A 86 -41.75 -48.84 -13.42
CA ALA A 86 -40.67 -48.58 -14.37
C ALA A 86 -41.15 -48.07 -15.75
N GLY A 87 -40.29 -47.27 -16.39
CA GLY A 87 -40.08 -47.23 -17.84
C GLY A 87 -40.91 -46.24 -18.65
N LEU A 88 -40.32 -45.09 -18.99
CA LEU A 88 -40.20 -44.63 -20.39
C LEU A 88 -39.16 -43.49 -20.47
N GLU A 89 -38.08 -43.70 -21.21
CA GLU A 89 -37.19 -42.64 -21.69
C GLU A 89 -38.00 -41.67 -22.56
N LEU A 90 -38.05 -40.41 -22.14
CA LEU A 90 -38.27 -39.26 -23.00
C LEU A 90 -37.21 -38.22 -22.62
N ALA A 91 -36.30 -38.01 -23.56
CA ALA A 91 -35.21 -37.05 -23.50
C ALA A 91 -35.71 -35.63 -23.17
N GLY A 92 -34.92 -34.93 -22.38
CA GLY A 92 -35.11 -33.54 -21.99
C GLY A 92 -34.38 -33.28 -20.67
N ASP A 93 -33.05 -33.34 -20.72
CA ASP A 93 -32.19 -32.78 -19.67
C ASP A 93 -32.44 -31.28 -19.60
N ASP A 94 -33.07 -30.82 -18.52
CA ASP A 94 -32.99 -29.44 -18.03
C ASP A 94 -32.56 -29.53 -16.56
N GLU A 95 -31.36 -30.10 -16.33
CA GLU A 95 -30.64 -29.81 -15.10
C GLU A 95 -30.10 -28.38 -15.24
N GLU A 96 -30.68 -27.45 -14.47
CA GLU A 96 -30.03 -26.19 -14.12
C GLU A 96 -28.68 -26.54 -13.45
N ARG A 97 -27.62 -26.74 -14.25
CA ARG A 97 -26.26 -26.77 -13.76
C ARG A 97 -25.90 -25.34 -13.36
N THR A 98 -26.04 -25.05 -12.08
CA THR A 98 -25.30 -23.94 -11.47
C THR A 98 -23.82 -24.32 -11.56
N VAL A 99 -23.10 -23.75 -12.52
CA VAL A 99 -21.64 -23.87 -12.55
C VAL A 99 -21.15 -23.05 -11.36
N LEU A 100 -20.65 -23.74 -10.32
CA LEU A 100 -19.76 -23.12 -9.36
C LEU A 100 -18.48 -22.78 -10.12
N LEU A 101 -18.39 -21.55 -10.61
CA LEU A 101 -17.12 -21.00 -11.08
C LEU A 101 -16.27 -20.77 -9.84
N GLU A 102 -15.14 -21.46 -9.76
CA GLU A 102 -14.16 -21.21 -8.72
C GLU A 102 -13.63 -19.78 -8.85
N PRO A 103 -13.40 -19.10 -7.72
CA PRO A 103 -12.89 -17.75 -7.69
C PRO A 103 -11.45 -17.80 -8.21
N HIS A 104 -11.16 -17.08 -9.30
CA HIS A 104 -9.83 -16.53 -9.73
C HIS A 104 -9.76 -16.38 -11.24
N ALA A 105 -10.87 -15.92 -11.76
CA ALA A 105 -11.16 -15.92 -13.15
C ALA A 105 -11.29 -14.41 -13.45
N VAL A 106 -10.34 -13.85 -14.21
CA VAL A 106 -10.32 -12.41 -14.54
C VAL A 106 -11.00 -12.13 -15.87
N ALA A 107 -11.88 -11.16 -15.94
CA ALA A 107 -12.19 -10.62 -17.24
C ALA A 107 -10.97 -9.78 -17.66
N GLY A 108 -10.08 -10.34 -18.49
CA GLY A 108 -8.74 -9.82 -18.78
C GLY A 108 -8.67 -8.31 -19.07
N PRO A 109 -7.47 -7.70 -19.01
CA PRO A 109 -7.37 -6.25 -19.07
C PRO A 109 -7.93 -5.74 -20.41
N GLU A 110 -8.85 -4.77 -20.38
CA GLU A 110 -9.44 -4.20 -21.62
C GLU A 110 -8.45 -3.32 -22.38
N VAL A 111 -7.43 -2.82 -21.67
CA VAL A 111 -6.37 -1.95 -22.15
C VAL A 111 -5.04 -2.44 -21.61
N THR A 112 -3.95 -2.16 -22.31
CA THR A 112 -2.61 -2.51 -21.85
C THR A 112 -2.34 -1.96 -20.45
N GLN A 113 -2.12 -2.85 -19.48
CA GLN A 113 -1.71 -2.49 -18.12
C GLN A 113 -0.20 -2.24 -18.11
N ARG A 114 0.24 -1.27 -17.30
CA ARG A 114 1.66 -0.87 -17.20
C ARG A 114 2.00 -0.64 -15.73
N LEU A 115 2.99 -1.35 -15.22
CA LEU A 115 3.52 -1.18 -13.86
C LEU A 115 5.00 -0.80 -13.94
N ALA A 116 5.37 0.33 -13.36
CA ALA A 116 6.75 0.77 -13.26
C ALA A 116 7.28 0.39 -11.87
N CYS A 117 8.24 -0.53 -11.83
CA CYS A 117 8.91 -0.92 -10.60
C CYS A 117 9.89 0.17 -10.16
N PRO A 118 10.34 0.20 -8.90
CA PRO A 118 11.44 1.07 -8.49
C PRO A 118 12.70 0.86 -9.33
N ALA A 119 13.49 1.92 -9.51
CA ALA A 119 14.88 1.78 -9.95
C ALA A 119 15.73 1.36 -8.74
N VAL A 120 16.81 0.62 -8.98
CA VAL A 120 17.75 0.20 -7.92
C VAL A 120 18.25 1.43 -7.16
N PRO A 121 18.07 1.50 -5.82
CA PRO A 121 18.58 2.60 -5.01
C PRO A 121 20.07 2.88 -5.21
N GLY A 122 20.49 4.14 -5.12
CA GLY A 122 21.88 4.52 -5.32
C GLY A 122 22.17 6.00 -5.12
N VAL A 123 23.45 6.36 -5.27
CA VAL A 123 23.93 7.75 -5.17
C VAL A 123 24.14 8.32 -6.58
N PRO A 124 23.71 9.56 -6.86
CA PRO A 124 24.00 10.23 -8.13
C PRO A 124 25.51 10.44 -8.32
N ASP A 125 26.06 9.97 -9.44
CA ASP A 125 27.34 10.47 -9.97
C ASP A 125 27.11 11.79 -10.71
N SER A 126 26.02 11.86 -11.48
CA SER A 126 25.64 13.01 -12.28
C SER A 126 24.12 13.17 -12.33
N LEU A 127 23.62 14.40 -12.22
CA LEU A 127 22.21 14.73 -12.43
C LEU A 127 22.11 16.04 -13.21
N SER A 128 21.50 16.00 -14.39
CA SER A 128 21.32 17.19 -15.23
C SER A 128 20.11 18.03 -14.82
N ASP A 129 20.07 19.30 -15.24
CA ASP A 129 18.90 20.20 -15.06
C ASP A 129 17.62 19.67 -15.74
N GLN A 130 17.75 18.70 -16.65
CA GLN A 130 16.60 18.07 -17.32
C GLN A 130 16.14 16.79 -16.61
N GLY A 131 16.80 16.39 -15.52
CA GLY A 131 16.46 15.19 -14.74
C GLY A 131 17.04 13.88 -15.29
N VAL A 132 18.04 13.93 -16.18
CA VAL A 132 18.81 12.73 -16.59
C VAL A 132 19.80 12.39 -15.48
N LEU A 133 19.76 11.15 -14.97
CA LEU A 133 20.50 10.69 -13.81
C LEU A 133 21.47 9.56 -14.18
N ASP A 134 22.73 9.73 -13.82
CA ASP A 134 23.72 8.66 -13.80
C ASP A 134 24.04 8.31 -12.34
N TYR A 135 23.96 7.03 -12.00
CA TYR A 135 24.36 6.53 -10.69
C TYR A 135 25.87 6.31 -10.63
N ALA A 136 26.45 6.55 -9.46
CA ALA A 136 27.77 6.04 -9.11
C ALA A 136 27.75 4.50 -9.01
N ASP A 137 28.93 3.89 -9.05
CA ASP A 137 29.07 2.46 -8.79
C ASP A 137 28.51 2.14 -7.40
N ARG A 138 27.64 1.13 -7.36
CA ARG A 138 27.04 0.62 -6.12
C ARG A 138 28.04 -0.25 -5.35
N ASP A 139 27.79 -0.38 -4.06
CA ASP A 139 28.57 -1.28 -3.21
C ASP A 139 28.37 -2.74 -3.64
N GLU A 140 29.36 -3.60 -3.40
CA GLU A 140 29.29 -5.02 -3.76
C GLU A 140 28.31 -5.82 -2.92
N SER A 141 27.91 -5.29 -1.75
CA SER A 141 26.88 -5.88 -0.89
C SER A 141 25.44 -5.72 -1.40
N VAL A 142 25.21 -4.93 -2.46
CA VAL A 142 23.86 -4.70 -2.97
C VAL A 142 23.26 -5.98 -3.53
N THR A 143 22.09 -6.36 -3.02
CA THR A 143 21.22 -7.37 -3.60
C THR A 143 19.88 -6.74 -3.98
N THR A 144 19.27 -7.25 -5.05
CA THR A 144 17.93 -6.82 -5.49
C THR A 144 17.18 -7.97 -6.11
N SER A 145 15.87 -8.01 -5.89
CA SER A 145 14.97 -8.85 -6.68
C SER A 145 13.84 -8.01 -7.25
N THR A 146 13.45 -8.28 -8.50
CA THR A 146 12.20 -7.78 -9.07
C THR A 146 11.37 -8.98 -9.51
N ARG A 147 10.22 -9.17 -8.87
CA ARG A 147 9.30 -10.26 -9.19
C ARG A 147 7.98 -9.71 -9.68
N ALA A 148 7.37 -10.40 -10.63
CA ALA A 148 6.02 -10.12 -11.05
C ALA A 148 5.19 -11.39 -11.03
N ALA A 149 3.91 -11.19 -10.77
CA ALA A 149 2.89 -12.21 -10.80
C ALA A 149 1.81 -11.74 -11.79
N VAL A 150 1.41 -12.62 -12.70
CA VAL A 150 0.32 -12.40 -13.66
C VAL A 150 -0.75 -13.47 -13.44
N PHE A 151 -1.99 -13.01 -13.24
CA PHE A 151 -3.13 -13.87 -12.93
C PHE A 151 -3.88 -14.30 -14.19
N ALA A 152 -4.39 -15.53 -14.17
CA ALA A 152 -5.18 -16.11 -15.25
C ALA A 152 -6.55 -15.42 -15.40
N ALA A 153 -7.02 -15.28 -16.64
CA ALA A 153 -8.36 -14.77 -16.93
C ALA A 153 -9.48 -15.79 -16.67
N LEU A 154 -10.74 -15.35 -16.77
CA LEU A 154 -11.95 -16.12 -16.48
C LEU A 154 -12.11 -17.30 -17.42
N ASN A 155 -11.59 -17.14 -18.63
CA ASN A 155 -11.52 -18.18 -19.64
C ASN A 155 -10.32 -19.13 -19.44
N GLY A 156 -9.50 -18.90 -18.42
CA GLY A 156 -8.30 -19.67 -18.08
C GLY A 156 -7.05 -19.29 -18.89
N GLU A 157 -7.09 -18.21 -19.67
CA GLU A 157 -5.95 -17.75 -20.46
C GLU A 157 -5.12 -16.72 -19.69
N PHE A 158 -3.79 -16.75 -19.86
CA PHE A 158 -2.93 -15.68 -19.36
C PHE A 158 -2.76 -14.60 -20.42
N PRO A 159 -2.87 -13.31 -20.07
CA PRO A 159 -2.46 -12.24 -20.97
C PRO A 159 -0.96 -12.32 -21.23
N ALA A 160 -0.54 -11.93 -22.44
CA ALA A 160 0.89 -11.76 -22.73
C ALA A 160 1.46 -10.67 -21.81
N ALA A 161 2.57 -10.96 -21.17
CA ALA A 161 3.26 -10.04 -20.28
C ALA A 161 4.73 -9.93 -20.67
N ASN A 162 5.27 -8.72 -20.69
CA ASN A 162 6.66 -8.46 -21.04
C ASN A 162 7.28 -7.47 -20.06
N TRP A 163 8.56 -7.67 -19.79
CA TRP A 163 9.46 -6.72 -19.16
C TRP A 163 10.09 -5.80 -20.19
N PHE A 164 10.33 -4.56 -19.80
CA PHE A 164 11.13 -3.60 -20.56
C PHE A 164 12.02 -2.83 -19.60
N PRO A 165 13.31 -2.60 -19.94
CA PRO A 165 14.10 -1.59 -19.26
C PRO A 165 13.67 -0.20 -19.75
N LEU A 166 13.34 0.69 -18.82
CA LEU A 166 12.98 2.08 -19.09
C LEU A 166 14.08 3.01 -18.58
N GLY A 167 14.72 3.75 -19.48
CA GLY A 167 15.80 4.68 -19.16
C GLY A 167 15.55 6.09 -19.69
N ASP A 168 16.54 6.97 -19.50
CA ASP A 168 16.45 8.37 -19.93
C ASP A 168 16.37 8.54 -21.46
N GLU A 169 16.99 7.59 -22.19
CA GLU A 169 17.06 7.57 -23.65
C GLU A 169 15.86 6.88 -24.32
N GLY A 170 15.00 6.21 -23.54
CA GLY A 170 13.86 5.49 -24.06
C GLY A 170 13.61 4.15 -23.37
N ARG A 171 12.67 3.41 -23.96
CA ARG A 171 12.38 2.01 -23.63
C ARG A 171 13.29 1.10 -24.45
N GLY A 172 13.95 0.15 -23.79
CA GLY A 172 14.74 -0.89 -24.44
C GLY A 172 13.91 -2.01 -25.03
N ASP A 173 14.58 -3.12 -25.36
CA ASP A 173 13.96 -4.29 -25.96
C ASP A 173 13.05 -5.04 -24.97
N ALA A 174 12.02 -5.70 -25.49
CA ALA A 174 11.09 -6.49 -24.68
C ALA A 174 11.72 -7.82 -24.28
N GLU A 175 11.57 -8.19 -23.02
CA GLU A 175 11.85 -9.54 -22.52
C GLU A 175 10.52 -10.21 -22.12
N PRO A 176 10.18 -11.38 -22.69
CA PRO A 176 8.91 -12.02 -22.38
C PRO A 176 8.90 -12.54 -20.94
N LEU A 177 7.88 -12.13 -20.18
CA LEU A 177 7.54 -12.73 -18.89
C LEU A 177 6.59 -13.92 -19.12
N ILE A 178 5.55 -13.70 -19.93
CA ILE A 178 4.60 -14.73 -20.39
C ILE A 178 4.35 -14.52 -21.88
N THR A 179 4.64 -15.54 -22.68
CA THR A 179 4.24 -15.55 -24.08
C THR A 179 2.77 -15.97 -24.19
N ALA A 180 1.98 -15.26 -24.99
CA ALA A 180 0.57 -15.59 -25.21
C ALA A 180 0.40 -17.04 -25.71
N GLY A 181 -0.33 -17.86 -24.93
CA GLY A 181 -0.67 -19.23 -25.29
C GLY A 181 0.36 -20.30 -24.89
N GLU A 182 1.46 -19.95 -24.24
CA GLU A 182 2.34 -20.93 -23.59
C GLU A 182 1.77 -21.31 -22.22
N ARG A 183 1.15 -22.50 -22.12
CA ARG A 183 1.41 -23.36 -20.97
C ARG A 183 2.78 -23.96 -21.26
N GLU A 184 3.75 -23.83 -20.36
CA GLU A 184 4.92 -24.72 -20.44
C GLU A 184 4.41 -26.17 -20.52
N ASP A 185 5.01 -26.98 -21.40
CA ASP A 185 4.64 -28.39 -21.63
C ASP A 185 4.67 -29.22 -20.32
N ASP A 186 5.32 -28.74 -19.26
CA ASP A 186 5.39 -29.35 -17.93
C ASP A 186 4.24 -28.97 -16.97
N SER A 187 3.32 -28.08 -17.37
CA SER A 187 2.15 -27.72 -16.56
C SER A 187 0.97 -28.68 -16.82
N GLU A 188 1.08 -29.97 -16.46
CA GLU A 188 -0.08 -30.87 -16.49
C GLU A 188 -1.11 -30.48 -15.40
N GLY A 189 -2.27 -29.91 -15.76
CA GLY A 189 -3.38 -29.61 -14.83
C GLY A 189 -4.44 -28.65 -15.40
N PRO A 190 -5.66 -28.58 -14.85
CA PRO A 190 -6.63 -27.53 -15.20
C PRO A 190 -6.24 -26.16 -14.60
N VAL A 191 -6.64 -25.04 -15.24
CA VAL A 191 -6.28 -23.66 -14.83
C VAL A 191 -6.77 -23.30 -13.41
N VAL A 192 -7.78 -24.00 -12.92
CA VAL A 192 -8.26 -23.88 -11.53
C VAL A 192 -7.18 -24.22 -10.49
N ASP A 193 -6.17 -25.01 -10.87
CA ASP A 193 -5.12 -25.47 -9.96
C ASP A 193 -3.91 -24.51 -9.93
N ARG A 194 -3.69 -23.70 -10.98
CA ARG A 194 -2.57 -22.74 -11.09
C ARG A 194 -3.06 -21.39 -11.64
N PRO A 195 -3.61 -20.51 -10.78
CA PRO A 195 -4.25 -19.26 -11.21
C PRO A 195 -3.25 -18.12 -11.47
N LEU A 196 -1.95 -18.37 -11.29
CA LEU A 196 -0.88 -17.39 -11.31
C LEU A 196 0.36 -17.95 -12.01
N ILE A 197 1.06 -17.10 -12.76
CA ILE A 197 2.44 -17.34 -13.22
C ILE A 197 3.30 -16.22 -12.65
N THR A 198 4.47 -16.59 -12.11
CA THR A 198 5.46 -15.62 -11.65
C THR A 198 6.68 -15.58 -12.55
N GLY A 199 7.41 -14.49 -12.50
CA GLY A 199 8.76 -14.43 -13.04
C GLY A 199 9.58 -13.37 -12.35
N GLU A 200 10.89 -13.60 -12.38
CA GLU A 200 11.90 -12.76 -11.77
C GLU A 200 12.74 -12.10 -12.85
N PHE A 201 13.15 -10.86 -12.60
CA PHE A 201 13.95 -10.06 -13.52
C PHE A 201 15.04 -9.32 -12.76
N ASP A 202 16.26 -9.38 -13.29
CA ASP A 202 17.40 -8.62 -12.78
C ASP A 202 17.48 -7.29 -13.53
N ALA A 203 17.29 -6.19 -12.80
CA ALA A 203 17.33 -4.84 -13.34
C ALA A 203 18.78 -4.38 -13.57
N GLY A 204 19.47 -4.96 -14.55
CA GLY A 204 20.87 -4.61 -14.84
C GLY A 204 21.06 -3.13 -15.24
N GLN A 205 20.13 -2.55 -16.01
CA GLN A 205 20.13 -1.13 -16.38
C GLN A 205 18.70 -0.57 -16.52
N GLY A 206 18.48 0.63 -15.98
CA GLY A 206 17.20 1.33 -16.05
C GLY A 206 16.16 0.80 -15.05
N LEU A 207 14.95 1.32 -15.17
CA LEU A 207 13.82 0.97 -14.32
C LEU A 207 13.00 -0.16 -14.99
N PRO A 208 12.65 -1.25 -14.29
CA PRO A 208 11.81 -2.31 -14.85
C PRO A 208 10.37 -1.86 -15.09
N LEU A 209 9.86 -2.08 -16.31
CA LEU A 209 8.48 -1.83 -16.69
C LEU A 209 7.80 -3.15 -17.08
N ILE A 210 6.76 -3.52 -16.35
CA ILE A 210 5.86 -4.63 -16.71
C ILE A 210 4.79 -4.06 -17.65
N GLN A 211 4.60 -4.70 -18.79
CA GLN A 211 3.48 -4.41 -19.68
C GLN A 211 2.66 -5.68 -19.92
N VAL A 212 1.36 -5.61 -19.63
CA VAL A 212 0.43 -6.72 -19.85
C VAL A 212 -0.54 -6.35 -20.95
N GLU A 213 -0.59 -7.17 -21.99
CA GLU A 213 -1.43 -6.97 -23.15
C GLU A 213 -2.89 -7.33 -22.87
N PRO A 214 -3.84 -6.64 -23.53
CA PRO A 214 -5.25 -6.93 -23.36
C PRO A 214 -5.64 -8.31 -23.88
N LEU A 215 -6.60 -8.96 -23.23
CA LEU A 215 -7.21 -10.19 -23.71
C LEU A 215 -8.43 -9.89 -24.60
N GLU A 216 -8.63 -10.68 -25.65
CA GLU A 216 -9.77 -10.51 -26.56
C GLU A 216 -11.09 -10.93 -25.87
N GLY A 217 -11.94 -9.96 -25.52
CA GLY A 217 -13.25 -10.23 -24.90
C GLY A 217 -13.89 -8.97 -24.32
N ARG A 218 -15.20 -9.02 -23.99
CA ARG A 218 -15.82 -7.95 -23.19
C ARG A 218 -15.56 -8.24 -21.72
N SER A 219 -14.70 -7.46 -21.09
CA SER A 219 -14.44 -7.58 -19.67
C SER A 219 -15.28 -6.59 -18.86
N PRO A 220 -16.04 -7.03 -17.84
CA PRO A 220 -16.66 -6.09 -16.91
C PRO A 220 -15.68 -5.49 -15.87
N SER A 221 -14.40 -5.89 -15.79
CA SER A 221 -13.51 -5.51 -14.68
C SER A 221 -12.26 -4.73 -15.12
N ARG A 222 -11.99 -3.62 -14.41
CA ARG A 222 -10.71 -2.87 -14.45
C ARG A 222 -9.71 -3.34 -13.38
N ALA A 223 -9.90 -4.54 -12.84
CA ALA A 223 -9.09 -5.04 -11.74
C ALA A 223 -7.67 -5.41 -12.21
N ALA A 224 -6.67 -5.23 -11.34
CA ALA A 224 -5.28 -5.54 -11.64
C ALA A 224 -5.12 -7.02 -11.96
N VAL A 225 -4.55 -7.35 -13.12
CA VAL A 225 -4.24 -8.74 -13.51
C VAL A 225 -2.79 -9.10 -13.28
N THR A 226 -2.01 -8.13 -12.83
CA THR A 226 -0.61 -8.30 -12.50
C THR A 226 -0.26 -7.45 -11.30
N ALA A 227 0.71 -7.92 -10.54
CA ALA A 227 1.42 -7.16 -9.55
C ALA A 227 2.91 -7.43 -9.70
N GLY A 228 3.72 -6.44 -9.34
CA GLY A 228 5.15 -6.61 -9.22
C GLY A 228 5.64 -6.11 -7.88
N GLY A 229 6.62 -6.79 -7.32
CA GLY A 229 7.37 -6.39 -6.15
C GLY A 229 8.82 -6.16 -6.52
N PHE A 230 9.45 -5.20 -5.84
CA PHE A 230 10.87 -4.94 -5.89
C PHE A 230 11.41 -4.95 -4.48
N SER A 231 12.56 -5.58 -4.29
CA SER A 231 13.32 -5.57 -3.05
C SER A 231 14.75 -5.10 -3.28
N TYR A 232 15.32 -4.50 -2.25
CA TYR A 232 16.71 -4.08 -2.19
C TYR A 232 17.21 -4.33 -0.77
N SER A 233 18.42 -4.87 -0.64
CA SER A 233 19.19 -4.83 0.60
C SER A 233 20.65 -4.50 0.31
N ALA A 234 21.30 -3.86 1.28
CA ALA A 234 22.74 -3.64 1.27
C ALA A 234 23.25 -3.48 2.70
N ASP A 235 24.31 -4.22 3.03
CA ASP A 235 24.89 -4.24 4.39
C ASP A 235 25.98 -3.17 4.57
N SER A 236 26.40 -2.52 3.48
CA SER A 236 27.43 -1.48 3.51
C SER A 236 27.24 -0.41 2.43
N GLY A 237 28.15 0.56 2.35
CA GLY A 237 28.07 1.68 1.41
C GLY A 237 27.34 2.92 1.94
N LEU A 238 26.94 3.80 1.02
CA LEU A 238 26.24 5.08 1.33
C LEU A 238 24.71 4.95 1.31
N VAL A 239 24.21 3.89 0.70
CA VAL A 239 22.79 3.52 0.66
C VAL A 239 22.79 2.10 1.23
N THR A 240 22.49 1.99 2.51
CA THR A 240 22.57 0.78 3.34
C THR A 240 21.22 0.61 3.99
N GLY A 241 20.80 -0.64 4.23
CA GLY A 241 19.48 -0.98 4.76
C GLY A 241 18.68 -1.81 3.77
N MET A 242 17.43 -2.08 4.13
CA MET A 242 16.50 -2.93 3.39
C MET A 242 15.24 -2.14 3.03
N THR A 243 14.78 -2.30 1.80
CA THR A 243 13.51 -1.70 1.36
C THR A 243 12.80 -2.59 0.35
N ALA A 244 11.48 -2.59 0.41
CA ALA A 244 10.64 -3.26 -0.57
C ALA A 244 9.51 -2.34 -1.01
N ALA A 245 9.16 -2.38 -2.29
CA ALA A 245 8.06 -1.61 -2.82
C ALA A 245 7.37 -2.33 -3.97
N MET A 246 6.06 -2.08 -4.10
CA MET A 246 5.27 -2.58 -5.22
C MET A 246 5.48 -1.72 -6.46
N CYS A 247 5.47 -2.35 -7.64
CA CYS A 247 5.48 -1.64 -8.91
C CYS A 247 4.17 -0.85 -9.09
N GLN A 248 4.30 0.41 -9.53
CA GLN A 248 3.21 1.39 -9.49
C GLN A 248 2.58 1.60 -10.87
N GLU A 249 1.26 1.78 -10.90
CA GLU A 249 0.56 2.26 -12.10
C GLU A 249 0.79 3.76 -12.30
N PRO A 250 0.98 4.24 -13.55
CA PRO A 250 1.08 5.67 -13.82
C PRO A 250 -0.17 6.44 -13.40
N ALA A 251 0.01 7.48 -12.59
CA ALA A 251 -1.05 8.36 -12.10
C ALA A 251 -0.82 9.82 -12.53
N ARG A 252 -1.88 10.64 -12.43
CA ARG A 252 -1.81 12.09 -12.71
C ARG A 252 -1.52 12.94 -11.48
N SER A 253 -1.77 12.40 -10.30
CA SER A 253 -1.58 13.05 -9.01
C SER A 253 -1.03 11.98 -8.08
N GLN A 254 0.10 12.26 -7.45
CA GLN A 254 0.74 11.34 -6.50
C GLN A 254 1.27 12.16 -5.33
N TRP A 255 1.11 11.65 -4.13
CA TRP A 255 1.64 12.26 -2.92
C TRP A 255 2.73 11.38 -2.33
N PHE A 256 3.77 12.00 -1.79
CA PHE A 256 4.79 11.33 -1.00
C PHE A 256 4.98 12.11 0.29
N LEU A 257 5.35 11.42 1.36
CA LEU A 257 5.57 12.01 2.67
C LEU A 257 6.83 11.40 3.26
N GLY A 258 7.68 12.24 3.86
CA GLY A 258 8.85 11.76 4.58
C GLY A 258 10.17 11.55 3.81
N PRO A 259 10.45 12.15 2.64
CA PRO A 259 11.82 12.10 2.13
C PRO A 259 12.79 12.72 3.13
N GLU A 260 13.95 12.09 3.31
CA GLU A 260 15.04 12.63 4.10
C GLU A 260 15.57 13.92 3.45
N THR A 261 15.93 14.89 4.26
CA THR A 261 16.47 16.19 3.83
C THR A 261 17.70 16.56 4.66
N GLY A 262 18.38 17.63 4.27
CA GLY A 262 19.55 18.12 5.00
C GLY A 262 20.83 17.34 4.71
N SER A 263 21.77 17.38 5.66
CA SER A 263 23.12 16.90 5.42
C SER A 263 23.16 15.37 5.37
N GLY A 264 23.69 14.84 4.26
CA GLY A 264 23.83 13.41 4.05
C GLY A 264 22.57 12.73 3.52
N ALA A 265 21.47 13.46 3.35
CA ALA A 265 20.27 12.96 2.70
C ALA A 265 20.47 12.79 1.19
N ASN A 266 19.84 11.77 0.63
CA ASN A 266 19.83 11.43 -0.78
C ASN A 266 18.42 11.00 -1.18
N SER A 267 17.56 11.99 -1.42
CA SER A 267 16.15 11.81 -1.76
C SER A 267 15.89 12.08 -3.24
N LEU A 268 15.65 11.01 -4.00
CA LEU A 268 15.54 11.02 -5.46
C LEU A 268 14.13 10.57 -5.89
N LEU A 269 13.36 11.50 -6.44
CA LEU A 269 12.06 11.22 -7.04
C LEU A 269 12.24 10.89 -8.52
N THR A 270 12.13 9.63 -8.89
CA THR A 270 12.14 9.15 -10.28
C THR A 270 10.72 9.09 -10.83
N LEU A 271 10.48 9.72 -11.97
CA LEU A 271 9.18 9.77 -12.65
C LEU A 271 9.27 9.05 -13.99
N ALA A 272 8.56 7.94 -14.12
CA ALA A 272 8.51 7.10 -15.32
C ALA A 272 7.29 7.41 -16.18
N ASN A 273 7.50 7.70 -17.47
CA ASN A 273 6.45 7.81 -18.47
C ASN A 273 6.49 6.61 -19.42
N PRO A 274 5.67 5.57 -19.20
CA PRO A 274 5.67 4.38 -20.05
C PRO A 274 4.71 4.52 -21.26
N HIS A 275 4.29 5.73 -21.60
CA HIS A 275 3.37 6.00 -22.71
C HIS A 275 4.08 6.55 -23.95
N ASP A 276 3.37 6.49 -25.08
CA ASP A 276 3.74 6.95 -26.43
C ASP A 276 3.49 8.45 -26.67
N ARG A 277 3.51 9.24 -25.59
CA ARG A 277 3.37 10.69 -25.64
C ARG A 277 4.04 11.32 -24.44
N ASP A 278 4.48 12.55 -24.60
CA ASP A 278 5.14 13.29 -23.54
C ASP A 278 4.21 13.58 -22.34
N ALA A 279 4.82 13.65 -21.16
CA ALA A 279 4.23 14.16 -19.94
C ALA A 279 4.97 15.43 -19.49
N THR A 280 4.27 16.31 -18.80
CA THR A 280 4.89 17.40 -18.03
C THR A 280 4.46 17.23 -16.59
N ALA A 281 5.43 17.01 -15.70
CA ALA A 281 5.22 16.83 -14.28
C ALA A 281 5.65 18.08 -13.52
N GLU A 282 4.74 18.64 -12.73
CA GLU A 282 5.02 19.65 -11.72
C GLU A 282 5.21 18.95 -10.37
N VAL A 283 6.33 19.21 -9.71
CA VAL A 283 6.67 18.68 -8.39
C VAL A 283 6.69 19.86 -7.42
N THR A 284 5.82 19.83 -6.42
CA THR A 284 5.69 20.86 -5.38
C THR A 284 5.97 20.24 -4.02
N THR A 285 6.79 20.90 -3.22
CA THR A 285 7.08 20.47 -1.84
C THR A 285 6.37 21.35 -0.81
N PHE A 286 6.02 20.75 0.31
CA PHE A 286 5.41 21.41 1.46
C PHE A 286 6.19 21.03 2.72
N ASP A 287 6.36 21.96 3.64
CA ASP A 287 7.08 21.78 4.91
C ASP A 287 6.23 22.22 6.12
N ALA A 288 6.86 22.38 7.28
CA ALA A 288 6.22 22.83 8.51
C ALA A 288 5.70 24.28 8.45
N GLU A 289 6.21 25.10 7.54
CA GLU A 289 5.78 26.47 7.26
C GLU A 289 4.69 26.52 6.17
N GLY A 290 4.57 25.46 5.37
CA GLY A 290 3.49 25.22 4.42
C GLY A 290 4.01 25.02 3.00
N ASP A 291 3.40 25.67 2.01
CA ASP A 291 3.90 25.65 0.63
C ASP A 291 5.28 26.33 0.56
N THR A 292 6.29 25.59 0.11
CA THR A 292 7.69 26.05 -0.04
C THR A 292 7.87 27.08 -1.17
N GLY A 293 6.81 27.33 -1.94
CA GLY A 293 6.74 28.33 -2.99
C GLY A 293 7.61 28.00 -4.21
N PRO A 294 8.04 29.03 -4.96
CA PRO A 294 8.73 28.82 -6.23
C PRO A 294 10.09 28.11 -6.15
N LEU A 295 10.72 28.05 -4.97
CA LEU A 295 12.02 27.39 -4.78
C LEU A 295 11.88 25.90 -4.52
N GLY A 296 10.78 25.46 -3.89
CA GLY A 296 10.45 24.04 -3.75
C GLY A 296 9.47 23.51 -4.78
N THR A 297 9.32 24.25 -5.89
CA THR A 297 8.55 23.79 -7.06
C THR A 297 9.47 23.67 -8.26
N THR A 298 9.36 22.55 -8.99
CA THR A 298 10.03 22.33 -10.26
C THR A 298 9.09 21.71 -11.29
N THR A 299 9.38 21.87 -12.57
CA THR A 299 8.60 21.30 -13.66
C THR A 299 9.52 20.61 -14.65
N LEU A 300 9.21 19.36 -14.99
CA LEU A 300 10.00 18.56 -15.91
C LEU A 300 9.17 18.09 -17.10
N LEU A 301 9.76 18.15 -18.28
CA LEU A 301 9.27 17.43 -19.45
C LEU A 301 9.80 16.00 -19.36
N ILE A 302 8.90 15.03 -19.41
CA ILE A 302 9.22 13.61 -19.40
C ILE A 302 8.78 13.06 -20.76
N PRO A 303 9.71 12.90 -21.72
CA PRO A 303 9.39 12.38 -23.04
C PRO A 303 8.66 11.05 -22.99
N GLU A 304 8.01 10.69 -24.10
CA GLU A 304 7.47 9.34 -24.27
C GLU A 304 8.49 8.25 -23.93
N ASN A 305 8.05 7.18 -23.27
CA ASN A 305 8.86 6.01 -22.96
C ASN A 305 10.19 6.33 -22.26
N SER A 306 10.21 7.28 -21.33
CA SER A 306 11.45 7.66 -20.62
C SER A 306 11.21 7.89 -19.14
N VAL A 307 12.30 8.02 -18.39
CA VAL A 307 12.30 8.44 -16.98
C VAL A 307 12.90 9.82 -16.83
N ARG A 308 12.60 10.54 -15.74
CA ARG A 308 13.34 11.71 -15.25
C ARG A 308 13.38 11.73 -13.74
N THR A 309 14.47 12.22 -13.18
CA THR A 309 14.69 12.28 -11.73
C THR A 309 14.78 13.71 -11.22
N VAL A 310 14.19 13.93 -10.05
CA VAL A 310 14.30 15.17 -9.27
C VAL A 310 15.03 14.86 -7.98
N ASN A 311 16.11 15.60 -7.70
CA ASN A 311 16.73 15.58 -6.38
C ASN A 311 15.96 16.54 -5.45
N LEU A 312 15.19 15.97 -4.53
CA LEU A 312 14.35 16.73 -3.61
C LEU A 312 15.16 17.51 -2.57
N THR A 313 16.36 17.05 -2.23
CA THR A 313 17.23 17.74 -1.25
C THR A 313 17.66 19.13 -1.73
N GLY A 314 17.60 19.40 -3.05
CA GLY A 314 17.88 20.70 -3.63
C GLY A 314 16.68 21.65 -3.70
N LEU A 315 15.48 21.17 -3.35
CA LEU A 315 14.22 21.93 -3.44
C LEU A 315 13.74 22.47 -2.08
N VAL A 316 14.32 22.00 -0.98
CA VAL A 316 13.81 22.26 0.37
C VAL A 316 14.93 22.76 1.27
N GLU A 317 14.55 23.40 2.38
CA GLU A 317 15.52 23.76 3.40
C GLU A 317 16.14 22.50 4.03
N SER A 318 17.36 22.64 4.56
CA SER A 318 18.04 21.52 5.21
C SER A 318 17.31 21.11 6.48
N ASP A 319 17.19 19.79 6.70
CA ASP A 319 16.56 19.17 7.86
C ASP A 319 15.05 19.50 8.01
N ALA A 320 14.38 19.88 6.92
CA ALA A 320 12.94 20.11 6.88
C ALA A 320 12.15 18.79 6.75
N GLU A 321 11.01 18.70 7.43
CA GLU A 321 10.03 17.63 7.22
C GLU A 321 9.13 17.95 6.02
N VAL A 322 9.14 17.10 5.00
CA VAL A 322 8.59 17.42 3.68
C VAL A 322 7.47 16.47 3.25
N ALA A 323 6.43 17.04 2.64
CA ALA A 323 5.49 16.36 1.77
C ALA A 323 5.73 16.79 0.32
N VAL A 324 5.46 15.90 -0.64
CA VAL A 324 5.67 16.14 -2.07
C VAL A 324 4.40 15.83 -2.82
N HIS A 325 3.98 16.75 -3.68
CA HIS A 325 2.88 16.54 -4.63
C HIS A 325 3.42 16.55 -6.05
N VAL A 326 3.12 15.49 -6.80
CA VAL A 326 3.44 15.38 -8.22
C VAL A 326 2.16 15.49 -9.02
N GLN A 327 2.07 16.47 -9.92
CA GLN A 327 0.96 16.66 -10.84
C GLN A 327 1.42 16.52 -12.29
N ALA A 328 0.87 15.54 -13.01
CA ALA A 328 1.22 15.24 -14.39
C ALA A 328 0.13 15.67 -15.38
N SER A 329 0.54 16.46 -16.38
CA SER A 329 -0.26 16.83 -17.55
C SER A 329 0.26 16.11 -18.81
N GLY A 330 -0.63 15.78 -19.76
CA GLY A 330 -0.27 14.93 -20.91
C GLY A 330 -0.44 13.43 -20.60
N ALA A 331 0.64 12.65 -20.65
CA ALA A 331 0.66 11.28 -20.11
C ALA A 331 0.66 11.27 -18.56
N PRO A 332 0.00 10.29 -17.91
CA PRO A 332 0.25 10.02 -16.49
C PRO A 332 1.66 9.44 -16.31
N VAL A 333 2.21 9.54 -15.11
CA VAL A 333 3.57 9.06 -14.79
C VAL A 333 3.54 8.23 -13.51
N ALA A 334 4.39 7.24 -13.41
CA ALA A 334 4.60 6.49 -12.16
C ALA A 334 5.75 7.14 -11.40
N GLY A 335 5.53 7.52 -10.14
CA GLY A 335 6.55 8.11 -9.28
C GLY A 335 7.10 7.08 -8.31
N GLN A 336 8.41 7.09 -8.13
CA GLN A 336 9.14 6.27 -7.18
C GLN A 336 10.11 7.19 -6.43
N LEU A 337 10.07 7.17 -5.10
CA LEU A 337 10.87 8.08 -4.28
C LEU A 337 11.83 7.28 -3.40
N GLN A 338 13.11 7.28 -3.76
CA GLN A 338 14.16 6.85 -2.86
C GLN A 338 14.35 7.92 -1.79
N SER A 339 14.42 7.50 -0.53
CA SER A 339 14.82 8.31 0.62
C SER A 339 15.95 7.58 1.32
N ALA A 340 17.16 8.14 1.30
CA ALA A 340 18.32 7.56 1.97
C ALA A 340 19.08 8.61 2.77
N ARG A 341 19.81 8.16 3.80
CA ARG A 341 20.67 9.03 4.59
C ARG A 341 22.04 8.41 4.78
N SER A 342 23.08 9.23 4.86
CA SER A 342 24.44 8.79 5.17
C SER A 342 25.17 9.82 6.02
N SER A 343 26.20 9.39 6.74
CA SER A 343 27.09 10.27 7.49
C SER A 343 28.50 9.71 7.49
N GLY A 344 29.49 10.54 7.18
CA GLY A 344 30.91 10.16 7.28
C GLY A 344 31.35 9.01 6.38
N GLY A 345 30.59 8.68 5.33
CA GLY A 345 30.85 7.52 4.45
C GLY A 345 30.05 6.26 4.80
N THR A 346 29.20 6.32 5.83
CA THR A 346 28.36 5.21 6.29
C THR A 346 26.90 5.52 5.99
N GLY A 347 26.19 4.58 5.34
CA GLY A 347 24.75 4.62 5.18
C GLY A 347 24.01 4.53 6.52
N LEU A 348 22.88 5.20 6.61
CA LEU A 348 22.03 5.32 7.80
C LEU A 348 20.58 4.92 7.49
N GLY A 349 20.39 4.01 6.54
CA GLY A 349 19.09 3.54 6.08
C GLY A 349 18.69 4.04 4.69
N VAL A 350 17.77 3.28 4.09
CA VAL A 350 17.14 3.58 2.80
C VAL A 350 15.69 3.10 2.82
N GLU A 351 14.80 3.89 2.26
CA GLU A 351 13.42 3.48 2.01
C GLU A 351 12.97 3.94 0.61
N LEU A 352 12.16 3.10 -0.04
CA LEU A 352 11.39 3.45 -1.23
C LEU A 352 9.99 3.88 -0.80
N LEU A 353 9.79 5.20 -0.72
CA LEU A 353 8.52 5.78 -0.35
C LEU A 353 7.49 5.54 -1.46
N ALA A 354 6.45 4.77 -1.12
CA ALA A 354 5.32 4.53 -2.01
C ALA A 354 4.50 5.82 -2.23
N ALA A 355 3.91 5.93 -3.42
CA ALA A 355 2.94 6.98 -3.70
C ALA A 355 1.66 6.74 -2.88
N LEU A 356 1.26 7.74 -2.10
CA LEU A 356 -0.01 7.72 -1.35
C LEU A 356 -1.17 8.02 -2.34
N PRO A 357 -2.30 7.29 -2.26
CA PRO A 357 -3.46 7.47 -3.15
C PRO A 357 -4.18 8.81 -2.93
N GLY A 358 -3.79 9.56 -1.89
CA GLY A 358 -4.18 10.93 -1.64
C GLY A 358 -4.71 11.12 -0.21
N PRO A 359 -5.29 12.29 0.09
CA PRO A 359 -5.78 12.56 1.45
C PRO A 359 -6.98 11.67 1.81
N GLN A 360 -6.90 10.99 2.96
CA GLN A 360 -7.91 10.06 3.49
C GLN A 360 -8.24 10.36 4.96
N GLN A 361 -9.38 9.82 5.43
CA GLN A 361 -9.83 9.98 6.82
C GLN A 361 -9.39 8.84 7.76
N GLN A 362 -8.92 7.73 7.19
CA GLN A 362 -8.50 6.55 7.92
C GLN A 362 -7.10 6.20 7.44
N HIS A 363 -6.21 5.92 8.39
CA HIS A 363 -4.86 5.47 8.11
C HIS A 363 -4.50 4.37 9.10
N ALA A 364 -3.73 3.40 8.64
CA ALA A 364 -3.11 2.37 9.43
C ALA A 364 -1.62 2.32 9.08
N ALA A 365 -0.78 2.06 10.07
CA ALA A 365 0.61 1.72 9.84
C ALA A 365 0.88 0.42 10.59
N LEU A 366 1.20 -0.62 9.85
CA LEU A 366 1.35 -1.97 10.37
C LEU A 366 2.82 -2.31 10.49
N GLY A 367 3.15 -3.10 11.50
CA GLY A 367 4.52 -3.60 11.66
C GLY A 367 5.52 -2.53 12.09
N VAL A 368 5.10 -1.48 12.80
CA VAL A 368 5.97 -0.37 13.23
C VAL A 368 6.87 -0.83 14.39
N PRO A 369 8.18 -1.05 14.19
CA PRO A 369 9.08 -1.38 15.29
C PRO A 369 9.22 -0.18 16.22
N ALA A 370 9.37 -0.40 17.50
CA ALA A 370 9.71 0.61 18.48
C ALA A 370 10.70 0.01 19.48
N GLY A 371 11.55 0.83 20.10
CA GLY A 371 12.51 0.36 21.10
C GLY A 371 13.97 0.68 20.80
N ALA A 372 14.28 1.09 19.57
CA ALA A 372 15.58 1.62 19.22
C ALA A 372 15.90 2.92 20.01
N ASP A 373 17.10 3.45 19.82
CA ASP A 373 17.51 4.75 20.40
C ASP A 373 16.60 5.92 19.95
N GLU A 374 15.81 5.73 18.89
CA GLU A 374 14.84 6.69 18.36
C GLU A 374 13.40 6.16 18.47
N ASP A 375 12.50 6.98 19.02
CA ASP A 375 11.06 6.67 19.02
C ASP A 375 10.49 6.78 17.59
N PRO A 376 9.51 5.92 17.21
CA PRO A 376 8.82 6.07 15.94
C PRO A 376 8.14 7.43 15.80
N GLN A 377 8.03 7.92 14.57
CA GLN A 377 7.47 9.24 14.27
C GLN A 377 6.28 9.13 13.33
N MET A 378 5.16 9.75 13.69
CA MET A 378 4.01 9.90 12.82
C MET A 378 4.08 11.25 12.12
N TRP A 379 4.08 11.21 10.80
CA TRP A 379 4.11 12.39 9.94
C TRP A 379 2.74 12.59 9.31
N PHE A 380 2.37 13.85 9.13
CA PHE A 380 1.08 14.24 8.59
C PHE A 380 1.21 15.39 7.62
N TYR A 381 0.34 15.41 6.62
CA TYR A 381 0.08 16.61 5.82
C TYR A 381 -1.42 16.81 5.64
N VAL A 382 -1.91 18.00 5.99
CA VAL A 382 -3.32 18.35 5.88
C VAL A 382 -3.50 19.31 4.71
N PRO A 383 -4.09 18.88 3.58
CA PRO A 383 -4.43 19.80 2.50
C PRO A 383 -5.65 20.66 2.87
N GLY A 384 -5.75 21.84 2.24
CA GLY A 384 -6.88 22.75 2.41
C GLY A 384 -6.67 23.81 3.48
N GLU A 385 -7.77 24.32 4.05
CA GLU A 385 -7.78 25.47 4.97
C GLU A 385 -8.33 25.14 6.37
N ASP A 386 -8.84 23.93 6.58
CA ASP A 386 -9.50 23.52 7.82
C ASP A 386 -8.57 22.67 8.70
N ALA A 387 -8.52 22.99 10.00
CA ALA A 387 -7.81 22.18 10.97
C ALA A 387 -8.46 20.80 11.13
N VAL A 388 -7.64 19.79 11.39
CA VAL A 388 -8.07 18.38 11.42
C VAL A 388 -7.86 17.80 12.81
N THR A 389 -8.88 17.14 13.35
CA THR A 389 -8.76 16.38 14.60
C THR A 389 -8.40 14.94 14.27
N VAL A 390 -7.33 14.43 14.86
CA VAL A 390 -6.87 13.04 14.71
C VAL A 390 -7.10 12.27 16.01
N GLU A 391 -7.68 11.07 15.91
CA GLU A 391 -7.76 10.06 16.96
C GLU A 391 -6.70 8.98 16.69
N LEU A 392 -5.78 8.80 17.63
CA LEU A 392 -4.67 7.84 17.57
C LEU A 392 -4.98 6.62 18.44
N GLN A 393 -4.81 5.43 17.87
CA GLN A 393 -4.85 4.16 18.58
C GLN A 393 -3.61 3.34 18.22
N VAL A 394 -3.01 2.68 19.21
CA VAL A 394 -1.82 1.85 19.02
C VAL A 394 -2.09 0.48 19.62
N PHE A 395 -1.68 -0.56 18.91
CA PHE A 395 -1.94 -1.95 19.23
C PHE A 395 -0.61 -2.70 19.30
N GLY A 396 -0.39 -3.43 20.38
CA GLY A 396 0.68 -4.42 20.48
C GLY A 396 0.10 -5.83 20.46
N PRO A 397 0.93 -6.86 20.68
CA PRO A 397 0.50 -8.27 20.65
C PRO A 397 -0.63 -8.61 21.63
N ASP A 398 -0.71 -7.89 22.76
CA ASP A 398 -1.75 -8.06 23.79
C ASP A 398 -3.00 -7.17 23.56
N GLY A 399 -3.09 -6.51 22.40
CA GLY A 399 -4.14 -5.54 22.04
C GLY A 399 -3.76 -4.08 22.29
N GLN A 400 -4.76 -3.20 22.42
CA GLN A 400 -4.53 -1.75 22.50
C GLN A 400 -3.65 -1.33 23.69
N VAL A 401 -2.61 -0.54 23.40
CA VAL A 401 -1.66 0.02 24.38
C VAL A 401 -1.87 1.52 24.59
N GLU A 402 -1.46 2.01 25.77
CA GLU A 402 -1.44 3.45 26.10
C GLU A 402 -0.05 3.98 25.79
N THR A 403 0.02 5.12 25.08
CA THR A 403 1.26 5.83 24.77
C THR A 403 1.34 7.14 25.57
N ASP A 404 2.53 7.72 25.64
CA ASP A 404 2.70 9.07 26.22
C ASP A 404 2.20 10.16 25.25
N THR A 405 2.12 9.82 23.96
CA THR A 405 1.52 10.67 22.92
C THR A 405 0.00 10.81 23.13
N PRO A 406 -0.57 12.02 23.07
CA PRO A 406 -2.01 12.20 23.26
C PRO A 406 -2.83 11.39 22.25
N GLY A 407 -3.78 10.60 22.73
CA GLY A 407 -4.66 9.82 21.86
C GLY A 407 -5.64 10.62 20.98
N VAL A 408 -5.76 11.93 21.20
CA VAL A 408 -6.50 12.86 20.33
C VAL A 408 -5.76 14.19 20.28
N PHE A 409 -5.49 14.69 19.08
CA PHE A 409 -4.81 15.97 18.86
C PHE A 409 -5.35 16.66 17.60
N THR A 410 -4.92 17.90 17.37
CA THR A 410 -5.34 18.72 16.23
C THR A 410 -4.12 19.06 15.39
N LEU A 411 -4.27 18.94 14.09
CA LEU A 411 -3.30 19.31 13.08
C LEU A 411 -3.73 20.61 12.40
N GLU A 412 -2.75 21.46 12.10
CA GLU A 412 -2.99 22.68 11.37
C GLU A 412 -2.98 22.42 9.85
N PRO A 413 -3.83 23.12 9.07
CA PRO A 413 -3.90 22.93 7.64
C PRO A 413 -2.70 23.51 6.90
N GLY A 414 -2.47 22.98 5.70
CA GLY A 414 -1.54 23.49 4.69
C GLY A 414 -0.06 23.23 4.96
N ARG A 415 0.29 22.44 5.98
CA ARG A 415 1.68 22.21 6.41
C ARG A 415 1.92 20.76 6.82
N VAL A 416 3.20 20.39 6.88
CA VAL A 416 3.67 19.13 7.45
C VAL A 416 3.67 19.23 8.98
N SER A 417 3.32 18.15 9.66
CA SER A 417 3.36 18.04 11.12
C SER A 417 3.92 16.69 11.52
N VAL A 418 4.77 16.67 12.55
CA VAL A 418 5.37 15.44 13.07
C VAL A 418 5.06 15.28 14.55
N ALA A 419 4.69 14.08 14.95
CA ALA A 419 4.45 13.70 16.34
C ALA A 419 5.18 12.39 16.64
N GLY A 420 6.01 12.38 17.68
CA GLY A 420 6.66 11.15 18.16
C GLY A 420 5.66 10.20 18.81
N LEU A 421 5.94 8.90 18.74
CA LEU A 421 5.17 7.82 19.35
C LEU A 421 5.89 7.30 20.60
N HIS A 422 5.75 8.04 21.70
CA HIS A 422 6.55 7.83 22.91
C HIS A 422 5.91 6.84 23.90
N GLY A 423 6.75 6.25 24.75
CA GLY A 423 6.31 5.43 25.89
C GLY A 423 6.00 3.98 25.53
N LEU A 424 6.40 3.54 24.34
CA LEU A 424 6.36 2.14 23.91
C LEU A 424 7.58 1.39 24.46
N SER A 425 7.38 0.12 24.83
CA SER A 425 8.51 -0.78 25.06
C SER A 425 9.05 -1.32 23.74
N ALA A 426 10.25 -1.91 23.76
CA ALA A 426 10.78 -2.63 22.60
C ALA A 426 9.77 -3.65 22.05
N GLY A 427 9.65 -3.70 20.72
CA GLY A 427 8.77 -4.60 19.97
C GLY A 427 8.02 -3.90 18.83
N THR A 428 7.15 -4.64 18.15
CA THR A 428 6.47 -4.18 16.93
C THR A 428 4.99 -3.89 17.16
N TYR A 429 4.52 -2.72 16.73
CA TYR A 429 3.19 -2.19 16.99
C TYR A 429 2.43 -1.87 15.70
N ASP A 430 1.11 -1.88 15.79
CA ASP A 430 0.24 -1.36 14.73
C ASP A 430 -0.42 -0.07 15.18
N VAL A 431 -0.50 0.90 14.28
CA VAL A 431 -1.06 2.22 14.52
C VAL A 431 -2.31 2.37 13.68
N ALA A 432 -3.41 2.83 14.28
CA ALA A 432 -4.60 3.28 13.56
C ALA A 432 -4.88 4.75 13.86
N LEU A 433 -5.12 5.51 12.81
CA LEU A 433 -5.43 6.94 12.85
C LEU A 433 -6.80 7.16 12.19
N THR A 434 -7.65 7.92 12.85
CA THR A 434 -8.92 8.37 12.26
C THR A 434 -9.02 9.88 12.39
N SER A 435 -9.34 10.55 11.31
CA SER A 435 -9.53 12.00 11.28
C SER A 435 -10.95 12.40 10.91
N ASP A 436 -11.32 13.64 11.25
CA ASP A 436 -12.61 14.24 10.88
C ASP A 436 -12.60 14.93 9.51
N GLN A 437 -11.43 15.03 8.86
CA GLN A 437 -11.22 15.52 7.49
C GLN A 437 -10.09 14.71 6.81
N PRO A 438 -10.05 14.66 5.47
CA PRO A 438 -8.97 14.00 4.73
C PRO A 438 -7.58 14.61 5.01
N MET A 439 -6.60 13.75 5.25
CA MET A 439 -5.18 14.09 5.45
C MET A 439 -4.29 13.00 4.86
N LEU A 440 -2.98 13.26 4.73
CA LEU A 440 -1.97 12.22 4.53
C LEU A 440 -1.36 11.86 5.89
N ALA A 441 -1.01 10.59 6.07
CA ALA A 441 -0.24 10.14 7.23
C ALA A 441 0.73 9.01 6.86
N ALA A 442 1.87 8.98 7.54
CA ALA A 442 2.84 7.89 7.43
C ALA A 442 3.60 7.75 8.76
N VAL A 443 4.13 6.57 9.07
CA VAL A 443 4.87 6.32 10.30
C VAL A 443 6.28 5.85 9.97
N ARG A 444 7.28 6.61 10.41
CA ARG A 444 8.70 6.28 10.31
C ARG A 444 9.15 5.53 11.56
N SER A 445 9.94 4.48 11.39
CA SER A 445 10.65 3.81 12.48
C SER A 445 12.11 3.53 12.10
N ALA A 446 13.00 3.57 13.10
CA ALA A 446 14.43 3.24 12.98
C ALA A 446 14.75 1.84 13.56
N GLY A 447 13.73 1.00 13.76
CA GLY A 447 13.88 -0.37 14.27
C GLY A 447 13.50 -0.50 15.74
N ASP A 448 13.67 -1.71 16.27
CA ASP A 448 13.48 -2.04 17.68
C ASP A 448 14.79 -2.04 18.49
N GLY A 449 15.93 -1.97 17.80
CA GLY A 449 17.26 -1.96 18.40
C GLY A 449 17.66 -3.30 19.03
N GLU A 450 16.93 -4.38 18.75
CA GLU A 450 17.33 -5.70 19.22
C GLU A 450 18.52 -6.22 18.38
N PRO A 451 19.54 -6.84 19.03
CA PRO A 451 20.67 -7.41 18.30
C PRO A 451 20.21 -8.57 17.42
N VAL A 452 20.89 -8.75 16.29
CA VAL A 452 20.67 -9.86 15.38
C VAL A 452 21.70 -10.96 15.61
N THR A 453 21.31 -12.18 15.28
CA THR A 453 22.18 -13.35 15.37
C THR A 453 22.72 -13.66 13.98
N THR A 454 24.03 -13.52 13.79
CA THR A 454 24.68 -13.75 12.49
C THR A 454 25.63 -14.94 12.55
N GLU A 455 25.68 -15.70 11.45
CA GLU A 455 26.66 -16.77 11.26
C GLU A 455 27.94 -16.18 10.66
N VAL A 456 29.05 -16.26 11.40
CA VAL A 456 30.36 -15.76 10.98
C VAL A 456 31.28 -16.95 10.71
N GLU A 457 31.73 -17.07 9.46
CA GLU A 457 32.80 -18.01 9.12
C GLU A 457 34.13 -17.55 9.71
N THR A 458 34.75 -18.41 10.51
CA THR A 458 36.07 -18.13 11.08
C THR A 458 37.19 -18.29 10.04
N GLU A 459 38.32 -17.61 10.28
CA GLU A 459 39.50 -17.83 9.44
C GLU A 459 39.89 -19.31 9.43
N PRO A 460 40.13 -19.92 8.25
CA PRO A 460 40.44 -21.34 8.17
C PRO A 460 41.74 -21.64 8.94
N GLU A 461 41.63 -22.55 9.91
CA GLU A 461 42.79 -23.02 10.66
C GLU A 461 43.62 -24.00 9.81
N PHE A 462 44.93 -24.12 10.09
CA PHE A 462 45.78 -25.10 9.41
C PHE A 462 46.18 -26.21 10.37
N ASP A 463 46.09 -27.47 9.94
CA ASP A 463 46.56 -28.61 10.71
C ASP A 463 48.07 -28.43 11.00
N PRO A 464 48.50 -28.37 12.28
CA PRO A 464 49.88 -28.04 12.64
C PRO A 464 50.91 -29.13 12.28
N ILE A 465 50.46 -30.32 11.85
CA ILE A 465 51.29 -31.48 11.50
C ILE A 465 51.29 -31.69 9.98
N THR A 466 50.13 -31.65 9.32
CA THR A 466 50.03 -31.88 7.87
C THR A 466 50.16 -30.60 7.05
N GLY A 467 49.87 -29.44 7.66
CA GLY A 467 49.83 -28.14 6.98
C GLY A 467 48.65 -28.01 6.01
N GLU A 468 47.68 -28.91 6.09
CA GLU A 468 46.43 -28.84 5.32
C GLU A 468 45.49 -27.83 5.96
N GLU A 469 44.74 -27.11 5.12
CA GLU A 469 43.69 -26.20 5.55
C GLU A 469 42.53 -27.02 6.13
N LEU A 470 42.10 -26.67 7.34
CA LEU A 470 40.91 -27.22 7.98
C LEU A 470 39.70 -26.42 7.51
N GLU A 471 38.54 -27.08 7.47
CA GLU A 471 37.27 -26.39 7.18
C GLU A 471 37.06 -25.29 8.23
N ALA A 472 36.70 -24.10 7.77
CA ALA A 472 36.34 -22.99 8.64
C ALA A 472 35.17 -23.40 9.54
N GLU A 473 35.26 -23.08 10.83
CA GLU A 473 34.14 -23.27 11.74
C GLU A 473 33.19 -22.08 11.62
N THR A 474 31.90 -22.34 11.49
CA THR A 474 30.85 -21.32 11.59
C THR A 474 30.56 -21.03 13.06
N GLN A 475 30.68 -19.78 13.48
CA GLN A 475 30.30 -19.33 14.82
C GLN A 475 29.06 -18.44 14.74
N VAL A 476 28.22 -18.53 15.76
CA VAL A 476 27.04 -17.69 15.92
C VAL A 476 27.38 -16.53 16.85
N GLU A 477 27.26 -15.30 16.36
CA GLU A 477 27.54 -14.07 17.12
C GLU A 477 26.31 -13.16 17.19
N GLU A 478 26.12 -12.48 18.32
CA GLU A 478 25.14 -11.39 18.44
C GLU A 478 25.80 -10.08 18.03
N THR A 479 25.28 -9.45 16.99
CA THR A 479 25.78 -8.17 16.46
C THR A 479 24.68 -7.11 16.48
N ASP A 480 25.08 -5.84 16.55
CA ASP A 480 24.13 -4.74 16.36
C ASP A 480 23.57 -4.80 14.92
N PRO A 481 22.26 -4.56 14.71
CA PRO A 481 21.67 -4.53 13.38
C PRO A 481 22.29 -3.41 12.53
N ILE A 482 22.27 -3.58 11.21
CA ILE A 482 22.68 -2.51 10.30
C ILE A 482 21.82 -1.25 10.50
N PRO A 483 22.37 -0.03 10.33
CA PRO A 483 21.58 1.19 10.41
C PRO A 483 20.49 1.21 9.33
N ASP A 484 19.24 1.34 9.75
CA ASP A 484 18.11 1.34 8.83
C ASP A 484 16.93 2.18 9.32
N PHE A 485 16.00 2.48 8.43
CA PHE A 485 14.68 3.02 8.77
C PHE A 485 13.64 2.58 7.74
N SER A 486 12.40 2.39 8.20
CA SER A 486 11.29 2.09 7.31
C SER A 486 10.10 3.04 7.52
N TRP A 487 9.32 3.19 6.46
CA TRP A 487 8.06 3.92 6.45
C TRP A 487 6.88 2.99 6.27
N SER A 488 6.04 2.92 7.28
CA SER A 488 4.78 2.19 7.22
C SER A 488 3.63 3.15 6.90
N THR A 489 2.85 2.77 5.90
CA THR A 489 1.64 3.48 5.45
C THR A 489 0.50 2.46 5.37
N GLY A 490 -0.70 2.89 5.00
CA GLY A 490 -1.87 2.02 4.94
C GLY A 490 -3.10 2.87 5.10
N GLU A 491 -4.05 2.77 4.18
CA GLU A 491 -5.11 3.79 4.08
C GLU A 491 -6.49 3.18 3.87
N GLU A 492 -6.55 2.02 3.23
CA GLU A 492 -7.80 1.36 2.88
C GLU A 492 -7.91 0.00 3.57
N PRO A 493 -9.10 -0.36 4.06
CA PRO A 493 -9.36 -1.72 4.50
C PRO A 493 -9.11 -2.73 3.38
N LEU A 494 -8.69 -3.93 3.75
CA LEU A 494 -8.45 -5.03 2.85
C LEU A 494 -9.74 -5.47 2.15
N GLU A 495 -9.60 -5.79 0.87
CA GLU A 495 -10.66 -6.40 0.06
C GLU A 495 -10.19 -7.74 -0.51
N ALA A 496 -11.13 -8.52 -1.05
CA ALA A 496 -10.76 -9.72 -1.79
C ALA A 496 -9.86 -9.34 -2.99
N GLY A 497 -8.75 -10.05 -3.14
CA GLY A 497 -7.73 -9.78 -4.14
C GLY A 497 -6.59 -8.87 -3.67
N SER A 498 -6.67 -8.31 -2.46
CA SER A 498 -5.53 -7.66 -1.79
C SER A 498 -4.42 -8.67 -1.49
N GLY A 499 -3.17 -8.21 -1.43
CA GLY A 499 -2.03 -9.07 -1.19
C GLY A 499 -0.70 -8.37 -1.44
N ALA A 500 0.37 -9.16 -1.48
CA ALA A 500 1.72 -8.70 -1.78
C ALA A 500 2.52 -9.78 -2.52
N ILE A 501 3.55 -9.33 -3.25
CA ILE A 501 4.62 -10.19 -3.75
C ILE A 501 5.67 -10.26 -2.64
N LEU A 502 6.05 -11.47 -2.28
CA LEU A 502 7.00 -11.74 -1.19
C LEU A 502 8.35 -12.11 -1.79
N ASP A 503 9.40 -11.83 -1.03
CA ASP A 503 10.75 -12.28 -1.32
C ASP A 503 11.06 -13.50 -0.45
N SER A 504 11.58 -14.56 -1.06
CA SER A 504 11.95 -15.79 -0.33
C SER A 504 13.18 -15.59 0.56
N ASP A 505 13.98 -14.58 0.27
CA ASP A 505 15.26 -14.35 0.95
C ASP A 505 15.09 -13.57 2.27
N TYR A 506 13.85 -13.16 2.61
CA TYR A 506 13.55 -12.39 3.80
C TYR A 506 12.54 -13.08 4.71
N GLU A 507 12.77 -12.96 6.01
CA GLU A 507 11.80 -13.38 7.01
C GLU A 507 10.63 -12.40 7.02
N THR A 508 9.52 -12.82 6.42
CA THR A 508 8.31 -12.00 6.32
C THR A 508 7.25 -12.49 7.30
N GLU A 509 6.70 -11.58 8.10
CA GLU A 509 5.46 -11.79 8.85
C GLU A 509 4.29 -11.03 8.23
N LEU A 510 3.09 -11.60 8.29
CA LEU A 510 1.86 -10.90 7.92
C LEU A 510 1.20 -10.32 9.16
N ARG A 511 0.71 -9.10 9.05
CA ARG A 511 -0.01 -8.42 10.13
C ARG A 511 -1.38 -8.00 9.67
N PHE A 512 -2.38 -8.29 10.50
CA PHE A 512 -3.77 -7.91 10.27
C PHE A 512 -4.30 -7.14 11.47
N LEU A 513 -4.73 -5.89 11.26
CA LEU A 513 -5.28 -5.04 12.31
C LEU A 513 -6.79 -4.88 12.10
N ALA A 514 -7.59 -5.30 13.07
CA ALA A 514 -9.00 -4.94 13.15
C ALA A 514 -9.17 -3.77 14.14
N PRO A 515 -9.52 -2.55 13.68
CA PRO A 515 -9.76 -1.44 14.59
C PRO A 515 -10.92 -1.71 15.56
N GLN A 516 -11.11 -0.82 16.55
CA GLN A 516 -12.21 -0.92 17.50
C GLN A 516 -13.58 -0.88 16.80
N GLY A 517 -14.32 -1.99 16.86
CA GLY A 517 -15.63 -2.14 16.23
C GLY A 517 -16.58 -3.05 17.02
N ASP A 518 -17.76 -3.32 16.44
CA ASP A 518 -18.79 -4.19 17.05
C ASP A 518 -18.78 -5.63 16.49
N GLN A 519 -18.02 -5.89 15.42
CA GLN A 519 -17.95 -7.18 14.73
C GLN A 519 -16.51 -7.67 14.74
N GLN A 520 -16.33 -8.97 15.04
CA GLN A 520 -15.08 -9.67 14.81
C GLN A 520 -14.79 -9.65 13.32
N ALA A 521 -13.53 -9.43 12.96
CA ALA A 521 -13.12 -9.44 11.59
C ALA A 521 -12.51 -10.80 11.23
N GLN A 522 -12.59 -11.17 9.96
CA GLN A 522 -12.03 -12.42 9.45
C GLN A 522 -11.34 -12.17 8.13
N VAL A 523 -10.12 -12.65 7.98
CA VAL A 523 -9.37 -12.62 6.73
C VAL A 523 -9.15 -14.06 6.27
N THR A 524 -9.53 -14.32 5.03
CA THR A 524 -9.21 -15.58 4.35
C THR A 524 -8.15 -15.30 3.31
N TYR A 525 -7.03 -16.01 3.34
CA TYR A 525 -5.91 -15.82 2.43
C TYR A 525 -5.34 -17.16 1.95
N ARG A 526 -4.52 -17.08 0.90
CA ARG A 526 -3.81 -18.21 0.31
C ARG A 526 -2.37 -17.81 0.05
N LEU A 527 -1.46 -18.76 0.23
CA LEU A 527 -0.07 -18.64 -0.19
C LEU A 527 0.09 -19.24 -1.58
N PHE A 528 1.01 -18.68 -2.35
CA PHE A 528 1.38 -19.15 -3.69
C PHE A 528 2.89 -19.30 -3.76
N ASP A 529 3.32 -20.32 -4.51
CA ASP A 529 4.72 -20.56 -4.84
C ASP A 529 5.04 -20.06 -6.28
N SER A 530 6.31 -20.15 -6.67
CA SER A 530 6.82 -19.74 -7.98
C SER A 530 6.27 -20.58 -9.13
N GLN A 531 5.75 -21.76 -8.83
CA GLN A 531 5.02 -22.58 -9.79
C GLN A 531 3.55 -22.17 -9.88
N GLY A 532 3.04 -21.31 -9.00
CA GLY A 532 1.63 -20.95 -8.93
C GLY A 532 0.75 -22.04 -8.32
N GLU A 533 1.35 -23.05 -7.66
CA GLU A 533 0.63 -23.90 -6.71
C GLU A 533 0.23 -23.05 -5.50
N ARG A 534 -0.76 -23.53 -4.73
CA ARG A 534 -1.34 -22.75 -3.64
C ARG A 534 -1.80 -23.58 -2.46
N THR A 535 -1.90 -22.93 -1.31
CA THR A 535 -2.58 -23.51 -0.15
C THR A 535 -4.09 -23.62 -0.35
N GLU A 536 -4.75 -24.39 0.52
CA GLU A 536 -6.16 -24.20 0.83
C GLU A 536 -6.40 -22.81 1.49
N ASP A 537 -7.66 -22.48 1.73
CA ASP A 537 -8.03 -21.25 2.45
C ASP A 537 -7.49 -21.28 3.89
N LEU A 538 -6.59 -20.36 4.20
CA LEU A 538 -6.12 -20.05 5.54
C LEU A 538 -6.99 -18.93 6.10
N VAL A 539 -7.35 -19.00 7.38
CA VAL A 539 -8.33 -18.10 7.99
C VAL A 539 -7.77 -17.52 9.28
N GLU A 540 -7.67 -16.20 9.33
CA GLU A 540 -7.37 -15.45 10.54
C GLU A 540 -8.63 -14.77 11.08
N GLU A 541 -8.91 -15.01 12.36
CA GLU A 541 -9.98 -14.35 13.09
C GLU A 541 -9.42 -13.29 14.03
N ILE A 542 -9.86 -12.05 13.88
CA ILE A 542 -9.28 -10.90 14.58
C ILE A 542 -10.37 -10.25 15.44
N ASP A 543 -10.14 -10.23 16.75
CA ASP A 543 -11.02 -9.56 17.70
C ASP A 543 -11.04 -8.03 17.44
N PRO A 544 -12.17 -7.35 17.68
CA PRO A 544 -12.23 -5.89 17.50
C PRO A 544 -11.22 -5.16 18.38
N GLY A 545 -10.38 -4.34 17.76
CA GLY A 545 -9.32 -3.60 18.43
C GLY A 545 -8.13 -4.46 18.86
N ALA A 546 -7.82 -5.48 18.06
CA ALA A 546 -6.67 -6.35 18.20
C ALA A 546 -5.94 -6.50 16.86
N SER A 547 -4.72 -7.00 16.94
CA SER A 547 -3.91 -7.40 15.79
C SER A 547 -3.74 -8.91 15.80
N ALA A 548 -3.73 -9.53 14.62
CA ALA A 548 -3.22 -10.88 14.40
C ALA A 548 -1.89 -10.77 13.65
N VAL A 549 -0.95 -11.65 14.01
CA VAL A 549 0.34 -11.79 13.35
C VAL A 549 0.46 -13.24 12.90
N VAL A 550 0.74 -13.44 11.63
CA VAL A 550 1.14 -14.75 11.08
C VAL A 550 2.64 -14.70 10.89
N THR A 551 3.37 -15.45 11.70
CA THR A 551 4.84 -15.41 11.70
C THR A 551 5.43 -16.05 10.46
N TYR A 552 6.69 -15.77 10.17
CA TYR A 552 7.42 -16.44 9.09
C TYR A 552 7.41 -17.96 9.25
N GLU A 553 7.63 -18.47 10.46
CA GLU A 553 7.56 -19.91 10.77
C GLU A 553 6.18 -20.51 10.44
N GLU A 554 5.10 -19.82 10.79
CA GLU A 554 3.73 -20.26 10.49
C GLU A 554 3.47 -20.26 8.97
N LEU A 555 3.94 -19.26 8.24
CA LEU A 555 3.83 -19.21 6.78
C LEU A 555 4.57 -20.39 6.13
N VAL A 556 5.80 -20.66 6.56
CA VAL A 556 6.61 -21.78 6.08
C VAL A 556 5.94 -23.11 6.40
N ASP A 557 5.45 -23.30 7.62
CA ASP A 557 4.73 -24.51 8.02
C ASP A 557 3.46 -24.74 7.16
N HIS A 558 2.70 -23.68 6.88
CA HIS A 558 1.54 -23.74 5.99
C HIS A 558 1.92 -24.10 4.55
N ALA A 559 2.97 -23.48 4.02
CA ALA A 559 3.47 -23.73 2.67
C ALA A 559 3.97 -25.18 2.51
N GLN A 560 4.82 -25.65 3.42
CA GLN A 560 5.35 -27.01 3.42
C GLN A 560 4.24 -28.06 3.58
N SER A 561 3.24 -27.79 4.43
CA SER A 561 2.09 -28.68 4.62
C SER A 561 1.23 -28.82 3.36
N ALA A 562 1.18 -27.76 2.54
CA ALA A 562 0.52 -27.76 1.24
C ALA A 562 1.40 -28.30 0.10
N GLY A 563 2.70 -28.52 0.35
CA GLY A 563 3.65 -29.02 -0.64
C GLY A 563 4.25 -27.95 -1.55
N LEU A 564 4.14 -26.67 -1.18
CA LEU A 564 4.72 -25.55 -1.92
C LEU A 564 6.26 -25.60 -1.88
N GLU A 565 6.91 -25.24 -2.99
CA GLU A 565 8.38 -25.21 -3.09
C GLU A 565 8.98 -23.98 -2.42
N ASP A 566 8.31 -22.84 -2.53
CA ASP A 566 8.67 -21.54 -1.96
C ASP A 566 7.40 -20.71 -1.67
N ILE A 567 7.56 -19.46 -1.23
CA ILE A 567 6.45 -18.53 -1.01
C ILE A 567 6.75 -17.23 -1.75
N VAL A 568 6.03 -16.98 -2.84
CA VAL A 568 6.24 -15.79 -3.69
C VAL A 568 5.12 -14.78 -3.61
N ALA A 569 3.93 -15.19 -3.14
CA ALA A 569 2.82 -14.27 -2.98
C ALA A 569 1.84 -14.73 -1.90
N VAL A 570 1.19 -13.73 -1.30
CA VAL A 570 -0.01 -13.92 -0.49
C VAL A 570 -1.17 -13.19 -1.15
N VAL A 571 -2.33 -13.83 -1.26
CA VAL A 571 -3.54 -13.23 -1.82
C VAL A 571 -4.74 -13.48 -0.91
N LEU A 572 -5.49 -12.43 -0.61
CA LEU A 572 -6.72 -12.50 0.16
C LEU A 572 -7.87 -13.02 -0.71
N ALA A 573 -8.49 -14.11 -0.29
CA ALA A 573 -9.71 -14.63 -0.88
C ALA A 573 -10.94 -13.82 -0.42
N SER A 574 -10.97 -13.38 0.84
CA SER A 574 -12.04 -12.55 1.40
C SER A 574 -11.59 -11.82 2.67
N ALA A 575 -12.20 -10.67 2.92
CA ALA A 575 -12.13 -9.98 4.21
C ALA A 575 -13.55 -9.66 4.68
N GLU A 576 -13.91 -10.13 5.86
CA GLU A 576 -15.16 -9.79 6.55
C GLU A 576 -14.87 -8.84 7.71
N GLY A 577 -15.59 -7.71 7.78
CA GLY A 577 -15.29 -6.64 8.72
C GLY A 577 -14.23 -5.68 8.22
N GLU A 578 -13.92 -4.66 9.03
CA GLU A 578 -12.88 -3.66 8.71
C GLU A 578 -11.53 -4.19 9.21
N VAL A 579 -10.63 -4.50 8.28
CA VAL A 579 -9.28 -5.01 8.56
C VAL A 579 -8.27 -4.29 7.69
N TYR A 580 -7.13 -3.94 8.25
CA TYR A 580 -5.97 -3.46 7.51
C TYR A 580 -4.89 -4.55 7.52
N GLY A 581 -4.13 -4.66 6.44
CA GLY A 581 -3.12 -5.72 6.28
C GLY A 581 -1.81 -5.21 5.74
N GLY A 582 -0.71 -5.77 6.23
CA GLY A 582 0.64 -5.42 5.83
C GLY A 582 1.57 -6.60 6.01
N ALA A 583 2.75 -6.49 5.41
CA ALA A 583 3.85 -7.41 5.59
C ALA A 583 5.03 -6.66 6.21
N PHE A 584 5.69 -7.28 7.17
CA PHE A 584 6.91 -6.78 7.79
C PHE A 584 8.01 -7.79 7.51
N ALA A 585 9.06 -7.35 6.84
CA ALA A 585 10.15 -8.22 6.40
C ALA A 585 11.47 -7.80 7.06
N ARG A 586 12.32 -8.77 7.36
CA ARG A 586 13.70 -8.59 7.84
C ARG A 586 14.68 -9.43 7.05
N ASP A 587 15.90 -8.93 6.92
CA ASP A 587 17.05 -9.69 6.43
C ASP A 587 17.93 -10.18 7.59
N GLU A 588 18.93 -11.02 7.26
CA GLU A 588 19.86 -11.60 8.24
C GLU A 588 20.78 -10.54 8.89
N ALA A 589 20.99 -9.40 8.24
CA ALA A 589 21.81 -8.29 8.75
C ALA A 589 21.05 -7.34 9.69
N GLY A 590 19.74 -7.54 9.84
CA GLY A 590 18.85 -6.73 10.67
C GLY A 590 18.26 -5.52 9.96
N GLY A 591 18.41 -5.42 8.65
CA GLY A 591 17.62 -4.53 7.81
C GLY A 591 16.15 -4.93 7.88
N PHE A 592 15.24 -3.96 7.73
CA PHE A 592 13.82 -4.22 7.83
C PHE A 592 12.98 -3.26 6.99
N THR A 593 11.82 -3.72 6.53
CA THR A 593 10.87 -2.89 5.80
C THR A 593 9.42 -3.29 6.06
N SER A 594 8.52 -2.32 6.04
CA SER A 594 7.08 -2.52 6.15
C SER A 594 6.39 -2.21 4.83
N THR A 595 5.58 -3.13 4.34
CA THR A 595 4.79 -2.95 3.12
C THR A 595 3.30 -3.16 3.39
N VAL A 596 2.46 -2.48 2.62
CA VAL A 596 1.00 -2.63 2.71
C VAL A 596 0.51 -3.73 1.79
N LEU A 597 -0.51 -4.47 2.24
CA LEU A 597 -1.24 -5.34 1.33
C LEU A 597 -2.20 -4.48 0.50
N THR A 598 -2.02 -4.51 -0.81
CA THR A 598 -2.76 -3.69 -1.79
C THR A 598 -3.51 -4.60 -2.76
N PRO A 599 -4.56 -4.15 -3.46
CA PRO A 599 -5.19 -4.94 -4.52
C PRO A 599 -4.18 -5.37 -5.59
N ILE A 600 -3.87 -6.67 -5.65
CA ILE A 600 -2.90 -7.25 -6.61
C ILE A 600 -3.52 -8.26 -7.57
N SER A 601 -4.72 -8.74 -7.26
CA SER A 601 -5.48 -9.64 -8.12
C SER A 601 -6.94 -9.22 -8.18
N PRO A 602 -7.69 -9.68 -9.18
CA PRO A 602 -9.09 -9.34 -9.27
C PRO A 602 -9.92 -10.02 -8.20
N SER A 603 -10.78 -9.25 -7.57
CA SER A 603 -11.82 -9.82 -6.73
C SER A 603 -12.63 -10.81 -7.55
N ALA A 604 -12.76 -12.04 -7.04
CA ALA A 604 -13.58 -13.05 -7.66
C ALA A 604 -15.03 -12.59 -7.69
N GLN A 605 -15.47 -12.06 -8.83
CA GLN A 605 -16.87 -11.72 -9.02
C GLN A 605 -17.62 -13.01 -9.37
N TYR A 606 -18.54 -13.43 -8.51
CA TYR A 606 -19.59 -14.36 -8.93
C TYR A 606 -20.38 -13.68 -10.06
N VAL A 607 -20.04 -13.98 -11.31
CA VAL A 607 -20.85 -13.59 -12.45
C VAL A 607 -21.96 -14.64 -12.57
N PRO A 608 -23.22 -14.34 -12.22
CA PRO A 608 -24.31 -15.26 -12.48
C PRO A 608 -24.48 -15.40 -14.00
N LEU A 609 -23.88 -16.44 -14.57
CA LEU A 609 -24.11 -16.82 -15.96
C LEU A 609 -25.51 -17.42 -16.07
N ARG A 610 -26.42 -16.65 -16.65
CA ARG A 610 -27.68 -17.19 -17.14
C ARG A 610 -27.40 -17.86 -18.48
N ILE A 611 -27.23 -19.18 -18.45
CA ILE A 611 -27.22 -19.98 -19.67
C ILE A 611 -28.68 -20.02 -20.16
N GLU A 612 -28.99 -19.28 -21.22
CA GLU A 612 -30.26 -19.48 -21.93
C GLU A 612 -30.16 -20.76 -22.78
N PRO A 613 -31.20 -21.61 -22.79
CA PRO A 613 -31.18 -22.92 -23.44
C PRO A 613 -31.10 -22.87 -24.97
#